data_AF-A0A1E7LT77-F1
#
_entry.id   AF-A0A1E7LT77-F1
#
_cell.length_a   1.000
_cell.length_b   1.000
_cell.length_c   1.000
_cell.angle_alpha   90.00
_cell.angle_beta   90.00
_cell.angle_gamma   90.00
#
_symmetry.space_group_name_H-M   'P 1'
#
loop_
_entity.id
_entity.type
_entity.pdbx_description
1 polymer ?
#
loop_
_entity_poly.entity_id
_entity_poly.type
_entity_poly.pdbx_seq_one_letter_code
_entity_poly.pdbx_strand_id
1 'polypeptide(L)'
;MTGGNRNDVTQLLPLLDAIPPVRGRVGRPRRKPDSLFADRGYDHDIYRDQVRARGIAPAIARRGTRHGTGLGTYRWVIERTFAWLHGFRRLRIRWERRTDMHEAFLKLACCLITHRQIGALR
;
A
#
# COMPACT_ATOMS: atom_id res chain seq x y z
N MET A 1 -10.71 6.81 4.33
CA MET A 1 -10.96 6.71 2.87
C MET A 1 -11.08 8.10 2.25
N THR A 2 -10.38 8.38 1.16
CA THR A 2 -10.50 9.65 0.41
C THR A 2 -11.58 9.57 -0.68
N GLY A 3 -12.07 10.73 -1.12
CA GLY A 3 -12.92 10.84 -2.31
C GLY A 3 -12.13 10.60 -3.60
N GLY A 4 -12.81 10.26 -4.69
CA GLY A 4 -12.20 9.83 -5.96
C GLY A 4 -11.27 10.85 -6.65
N ASN A 5 -11.35 12.13 -6.26
CA ASN A 5 -10.55 13.23 -6.83
C ASN A 5 -9.55 13.84 -5.82
N ARG A 6 -9.01 13.05 -4.89
CA ARG A 6 -7.87 13.49 -4.07
C ARG A 6 -6.60 12.85 -4.59
N ASN A 7 -5.57 13.67 -4.80
CA ASN A 7 -4.25 13.21 -5.15
C ASN A 7 -3.74 12.23 -4.07
N ASP A 8 -3.52 11.01 -4.48
CA ASP A 8 -3.06 9.86 -3.69
C ASP A 8 -1.69 10.12 -3.05
N VAL A 9 -0.89 11.02 -3.63
CA VAL A 9 0.38 11.47 -3.03
C VAL A 9 0.19 12.08 -1.63
N THR A 10 -0.98 12.67 -1.34
CA THR A 10 -1.31 13.22 -0.02
C THR A 10 -1.52 12.15 1.05
N GLN A 11 -1.77 10.89 0.65
CA GLN A 11 -2.04 9.77 1.55
C GLN A 11 -0.78 8.98 1.92
N LEU A 12 0.37 9.30 1.30
CA LEU A 12 1.61 8.57 1.54
C LEU A 12 2.10 8.68 2.99
N LEU A 13 2.19 9.88 3.54
CA LEU A 13 2.70 10.06 4.92
C LEU A 13 1.77 9.49 5.97
N PRO A 14 0.44 9.75 5.93
CA PRO A 14 -0.49 9.12 6.86
C PRO A 14 -0.39 7.59 6.85
N LEU A 15 -0.18 6.99 5.67
CA LEU A 15 0.02 5.55 5.54
C LEU A 15 1.29 5.07 6.26
N LEU A 16 2.42 5.74 6.04
CA LEU A 16 3.69 5.39 6.69
C LEU A 16 3.64 5.55 8.21
N ASP A 17 2.96 6.58 8.69
CA ASP A 17 2.82 6.86 10.12
C ASP A 17 1.86 5.90 10.82
N ALA A 18 0.91 5.31 10.08
CA ALA A 18 -0.05 4.33 10.58
C ALA A 18 0.47 2.89 10.59
N ILE A 19 1.70 2.62 10.14
CA ILE A 19 2.28 1.26 10.13
C ILE A 19 2.34 0.73 11.58
N PRO A 20 1.61 -0.36 11.90
CA PRO A 20 1.64 -0.91 13.24
C PRO A 20 3.01 -1.56 13.52
N PRO A 21 3.42 -1.70 14.78
CA PRO A 21 4.63 -2.45 15.13
C PRO A 21 4.57 -3.87 14.56
N VAL A 22 5.53 -4.21 13.71
CA VAL A 22 5.66 -5.55 13.14
C VAL A 22 6.43 -6.40 14.14
N ARG A 23 5.76 -7.42 14.71
CA ARG A 23 6.43 -8.42 15.56
C ARG A 23 7.43 -9.21 14.71
N GLY A 24 8.61 -9.48 15.28
CA GLY A 24 9.70 -10.14 14.59
C GLY A 24 10.67 -10.78 15.57
N ARG A 25 11.97 -10.79 15.22
CA ARG A 25 13.06 -11.31 16.08
C ARG A 25 13.07 -10.63 17.45
N VAL A 26 13.69 -11.29 18.44
CA VAL A 26 13.86 -10.79 19.82
C VAL A 26 14.44 -9.37 19.80
N GLY A 27 13.73 -8.43 20.44
CA GLY A 27 14.09 -7.01 20.47
C GLY A 27 12.89 -6.07 20.34
N ARG A 28 13.14 -4.76 20.24
CA ARG A 28 12.09 -3.75 20.03
C ARG A 28 11.40 -3.99 18.67
N PRO A 29 10.07 -4.15 18.61
CA PRO A 29 9.37 -4.37 17.35
C PRO A 29 9.68 -3.28 16.33
N ARG A 30 9.99 -3.70 15.10
CA ARG A 30 10.22 -2.76 14.00
C ARG A 30 8.92 -1.99 13.72
N ARG A 31 9.01 -0.67 13.63
CA ARG A 31 7.87 0.20 13.29
C ARG A 31 7.92 0.77 11.88
N LYS A 32 9.08 0.74 11.21
CA LYS A 32 9.28 1.34 9.89
C LYS A 32 10.02 0.39 8.93
N PRO A 33 9.65 0.39 7.65
CA PRO A 33 10.34 -0.36 6.61
C PRO A 33 11.71 0.26 6.31
N ASP A 34 12.64 -0.52 5.75
CA ASP A 34 13.96 -0.01 5.35
C ASP A 34 13.86 0.86 4.08
N SER A 35 12.95 0.51 3.18
CA SER A 35 12.75 1.18 1.91
C SER A 35 11.27 1.28 1.53
N LEU A 36 10.89 2.39 0.89
CA LEU A 36 9.59 2.61 0.29
C LEU A 36 9.71 2.54 -1.23
N PHE A 37 9.06 1.56 -1.84
CA PHE A 37 8.89 1.49 -3.28
C PHE A 37 7.57 2.17 -3.66
N ALA A 38 7.61 3.08 -4.64
CA ALA A 38 6.41 3.70 -5.19
C ALA A 38 6.59 4.03 -6.68
N ASP A 39 5.47 4.19 -7.37
CA ASP A 39 5.45 4.56 -8.78
C ASP A 39 6.12 5.92 -9.03
N ARG A 40 6.60 6.12 -10.26
CA ARG A 40 7.20 7.39 -10.73
C ARG A 40 6.27 8.60 -10.52
N GLY A 41 4.95 8.38 -10.49
CA GLY A 41 3.96 9.42 -10.17
C GLY A 41 4.22 10.09 -8.81
N TYR A 42 4.80 9.37 -7.86
CA TYR A 42 5.12 9.84 -6.50
C TYR A 42 6.45 10.62 -6.41
N ASP A 43 7.14 10.86 -7.52
CA ASP A 43 8.41 11.59 -7.54
C ASP A 43 8.21 13.09 -7.27
N HIS A 44 8.31 13.49 -6.00
CA HIS A 44 8.47 14.88 -5.56
C HIS A 44 9.46 14.93 -4.40
N ASP A 45 10.33 15.95 -4.39
CA ASP A 45 11.40 16.07 -3.39
C ASP A 45 10.85 16.21 -1.96
N ILE A 46 9.74 16.93 -1.79
CA ILE A 46 9.05 17.07 -0.50
C ILE A 46 8.75 15.70 0.14
N TYR A 47 8.24 14.75 -0.64
CA TYR A 47 7.93 13.41 -0.12
C TYR A 47 9.19 12.57 0.10
N ARG A 48 10.21 12.71 -0.77
CA ARG A 48 11.49 12.02 -0.56
C ARG A 48 12.14 12.44 0.76
N ASP A 49 12.14 13.73 1.06
CA ASP A 49 12.74 14.26 2.27
C ASP A 49 11.94 13.89 3.52
N GLN A 50 10.61 13.89 3.44
CA GLN A 50 9.76 13.43 4.53
C GLN A 50 9.87 11.91 4.78
N VAL A 51 10.11 11.11 3.75
CA VAL A 51 10.37 9.66 3.87
C VAL A 51 11.76 9.42 4.48
N ARG A 52 12.78 10.17 4.05
CA ARG A 52 14.13 10.12 4.66
C ARG A 52 14.15 10.57 6.11
N ALA A 53 13.40 11.62 6.46
CA ALA A 53 13.25 12.09 7.84
C ALA A 53 12.64 11.02 8.76
N ARG A 54 11.92 10.04 8.18
CA ARG A 54 11.40 8.88 8.90
C ARG A 54 12.41 7.73 9.01
N GLY A 55 13.60 7.84 8.42
CA GLY A 55 14.61 6.79 8.36
C GLY A 55 14.32 5.72 7.31
N ILE A 56 13.50 6.04 6.30
CA ILE A 56 13.08 5.11 5.24
C ILE A 56 13.77 5.55 3.93
N ALA A 57 14.31 4.61 3.16
CA ALA A 57 14.92 4.91 1.86
C ALA A 57 13.84 5.03 0.75
N PRO A 58 13.68 6.19 0.07
CA PRO A 58 12.71 6.33 -1.01
C PRO A 58 13.21 5.69 -2.32
N ALA A 59 12.75 4.48 -2.62
CA ALA A 59 12.97 3.77 -3.88
C ALA A 59 11.92 4.18 -4.93
N ILE A 60 11.90 5.47 -5.27
CA ILE A 60 10.97 6.07 -6.25
C ILE A 60 11.75 6.47 -7.50
N ALA A 61 11.28 6.06 -8.68
CA ALA A 61 11.96 6.38 -9.93
C ALA A 61 11.82 7.88 -10.22
N ARG A 62 12.93 8.54 -10.57
CA ARG A 62 12.90 9.95 -10.98
C ARG A 62 12.08 10.09 -12.27
N ARG A 63 11.33 11.19 -12.39
CA ARG A 63 10.70 11.58 -13.66
C ARG A 63 11.80 11.95 -14.68
N GLY A 64 11.59 11.61 -15.94
CA GLY A 64 12.57 11.87 -17.01
C GLY A 64 13.79 10.94 -17.06
N THR A 65 13.95 10.01 -16.11
CA THR A 65 15.05 9.02 -16.15
C THR A 65 14.58 7.66 -16.65
N ARG A 66 15.51 6.86 -17.23
CA ARG A 66 15.26 5.45 -17.57
C ARG A 66 14.76 4.68 -16.33
N HIS A 67 13.95 3.65 -16.56
CA HIS A 67 13.39 2.80 -15.50
C HIS A 67 14.52 2.21 -14.64
N GLY A 68 14.40 2.20 -13.31
CA GLY A 68 15.55 1.80 -12.49
C GLY A 68 15.39 1.58 -10.99
N THR A 69 14.19 1.64 -10.40
CA THR A 69 14.06 1.35 -8.96
C THR A 69 13.81 -0.11 -8.63
N GLY A 70 13.63 -0.99 -9.61
CA GLY A 70 13.25 -2.39 -9.35
C GLY A 70 11.81 -2.57 -8.85
N LEU A 71 10.96 -1.52 -8.90
CA LEU A 71 9.57 -1.57 -8.48
C LEU A 71 8.80 -2.75 -9.12
N GLY A 72 9.06 -3.05 -10.40
CA GLY A 72 8.40 -4.14 -11.12
C GLY A 72 8.55 -5.51 -10.45
N THR A 73 9.67 -5.77 -9.76
CA THR A 73 9.92 -7.02 -9.03
C THR A 73 9.00 -7.21 -7.83
N TYR A 74 8.53 -6.11 -7.23
CA TYR A 74 7.66 -6.14 -6.04
C TYR A 74 6.20 -5.82 -6.36
N ARG A 75 5.95 -5.12 -7.48
CA ARG A 75 4.61 -4.61 -7.85
C ARG A 75 3.58 -5.73 -8.03
N TRP A 76 4.01 -6.90 -8.51
CA TRP A 76 3.12 -8.04 -8.73
C TRP A 76 2.38 -8.49 -7.45
N VAL A 77 2.97 -8.31 -6.26
CA VAL A 77 2.33 -8.65 -4.98
C VAL A 77 1.09 -7.79 -4.76
N ILE A 78 1.23 -6.48 -5.00
CA ILE A 78 0.16 -5.49 -4.86
C ILE A 78 -0.91 -5.71 -5.92
N GLU A 79 -0.50 -5.88 -7.19
CA GLU A 79 -1.41 -6.13 -8.31
C GLU A 79 -2.24 -7.41 -8.10
N ARG A 80 -1.61 -8.48 -7.59
CA ARG A 80 -2.30 -9.73 -7.24
C ARG A 80 -3.33 -9.51 -6.14
N THR A 81 -3.01 -8.74 -5.10
CA THR A 81 -3.98 -8.43 -4.04
C THR A 81 -5.16 -7.63 -4.58
N PHE A 82 -4.92 -6.65 -5.46
CA PHE A 82 -6.02 -5.93 -6.13
C PHE A 82 -6.87 -6.84 -7.01
N ALA A 83 -6.25 -7.78 -7.74
CA ALA A 83 -6.98 -8.76 -8.54
C ALA A 83 -7.93 -9.62 -7.68
N TRP A 84 -7.49 -10.07 -6.51
CA TRP A 84 -8.35 -10.80 -5.56
C TRP A 84 -9.51 -9.94 -5.04
N LEU A 85 -9.24 -8.68 -4.69
CA LEU A 85 -10.29 -7.74 -4.27
C LEU A 85 -11.31 -7.48 -5.38
N HIS A 86 -10.85 -7.29 -6.62
CA HIS A 86 -11.72 -7.09 -7.78
C HIS A 86 -12.51 -8.33 -8.21
N GLY A 87 -12.14 -9.52 -7.73
CA GLY A 87 -12.97 -10.72 -7.83
C GLY A 87 -14.32 -10.57 -7.12
N PHE A 88 -14.40 -9.72 -6.09
CA PHE A 88 -15.65 -9.34 -5.47
C PHE A 88 -16.30 -8.20 -6.26
N ARG A 89 -17.37 -8.49 -7.01
CA ARG A 89 -18.04 -7.52 -7.92
C ARG A 89 -18.32 -6.14 -7.30
N ARG A 90 -18.68 -6.07 -6.01
CA ARG A 90 -18.94 -4.81 -5.28
C ARG A 90 -17.67 -3.97 -5.01
N LEU A 91 -16.49 -4.58 -5.02
CA LEU A 91 -15.20 -3.92 -4.86
C LEU A 91 -14.48 -3.68 -6.20
N ARG A 92 -14.96 -4.27 -7.30
CA ARG A 92 -14.44 -4.00 -8.64
C ARG A 92 -14.68 -2.57 -9.08
N ILE A 93 -15.90 -2.09 -8.86
CA ILE A 93 -16.31 -0.71 -9.13
C ILE A 93 -16.94 -0.19 -7.85
N ARG A 94 -16.50 0.99 -7.39
CA ARG A 94 -17.03 1.60 -6.18
C ARG A 94 -18.41 2.22 -6.46
N TRP A 95 -19.45 1.42 -6.26
CA TRP A 95 -20.85 1.86 -6.31
C TRP A 95 -21.34 2.47 -5.01
N GLU A 96 -20.69 2.14 -3.89
CA GLU A 96 -21.10 2.58 -2.56
C GLU A 96 -20.91 4.10 -2.38
N ARG A 97 -22.02 4.82 -2.18
CA ARG A 97 -21.99 6.26 -1.90
C ARG A 97 -21.37 6.57 -0.53
N ARG A 98 -21.62 5.72 0.48
CA ARG A 98 -21.05 5.89 1.81
C ARG A 98 -19.69 5.19 1.94
N THR A 99 -18.74 5.88 2.55
CA THR A 99 -17.37 5.38 2.75
C THR A 99 -17.30 4.23 3.75
N ASP A 100 -18.13 4.25 4.78
CA ASP A 100 -18.18 3.22 5.83
C ASP A 100 -18.66 1.86 5.29
N MET A 101 -19.68 1.86 4.42
CA MET A 101 -20.12 0.65 3.75
C MET A 101 -19.03 0.07 2.84
N HIS A 102 -18.36 0.92 2.06
CA HIS A 102 -17.26 0.48 1.20
C HIS A 102 -16.09 -0.09 2.02
N GLU A 103 -15.75 0.56 3.13
CA GLU A 103 -14.70 0.10 4.05
C GLU A 103 -15.08 -1.23 4.71
N ALA A 104 -16.34 -1.42 5.10
CA ALA A 104 -16.82 -2.69 5.65
C ALA A 104 -16.69 -3.85 4.65
N PHE A 105 -17.08 -3.65 3.39
CA PHE A 105 -16.89 -4.67 2.34
C PHE A 105 -15.42 -4.95 2.06
N LEU A 106 -14.58 -3.92 2.06
CA LEU A 106 -13.14 -4.08 1.90
C LEU A 106 -12.55 -4.96 3.02
N LYS A 107 -12.89 -4.67 4.28
CA LYS A 107 -12.45 -5.46 5.43
C LYS A 107 -12.94 -6.90 5.36
N LEU A 108 -14.21 -7.12 5.01
CA LEU A 108 -14.78 -8.46 4.86
C LEU A 108 -14.07 -9.26 3.76
N ALA A 109 -13.79 -8.64 2.61
CA ALA A 109 -13.05 -9.28 1.53
C ALA A 109 -11.63 -9.65 1.97
N CYS A 110 -10.93 -8.77 2.70
CA CYS A 110 -9.62 -9.09 3.27
C CYS A 110 -9.68 -10.31 4.21
N CYS A 111 -10.66 -10.38 5.12
CA CYS A 111 -10.85 -11.53 6.00
C CYS A 111 -11.04 -12.84 5.22
N LEU A 112 -11.88 -12.83 4.17
CA LEU A 112 -12.13 -14.01 3.33
C LEU A 112 -10.89 -14.44 2.54
N ILE A 113 -10.15 -13.49 1.98
CA ILE A 113 -8.89 -13.77 1.26
C ILE A 113 -7.88 -14.39 2.23
N THR A 114 -7.65 -13.77 3.38
CA THR A 114 -6.71 -14.27 4.38
C THR A 114 -7.10 -15.66 4.88
N HIS A 115 -8.38 -15.91 5.15
CA HIS A 115 -8.86 -17.23 5.55
C HIS A 115 -8.54 -18.31 4.50
N ARG A 116 -8.79 -18.03 3.20
CA ARG A 116 -8.47 -18.95 2.10
C ARG A 116 -6.97 -19.21 1.97
N GLN A 117 -6.15 -18.17 2.11
CA GLN A 117 -4.69 -18.30 2.04
C GLN A 117 -4.14 -19.14 3.20
N ILE A 118 -4.62 -18.94 4.43
CA ILE A 118 -4.22 -19.76 5.57
C ILE A 118 -4.63 -21.22 5.37
N GLY A 119 -5.84 -21.46 4.84
CA GLY A 119 -6.30 -22.81 4.52
C GLY A 119 -5.44 -23.52 3.47
N ALA A 120 -4.89 -22.77 2.49
CA ALA A 120 -4.01 -23.32 1.46
C ALA A 120 -2.55 -23.53 1.90
N LEU A 121 -2.16 -23.00 3.07
CA LEU A 121 -0.84 -23.23 3.68
C LEU A 121 -0.80 -24.47 4.57
N ARG A 122 -1.95 -25.12 4.79
CA ARG A 122 -2.09 -26.41 5.46
C ARG A 122 -2.15 -27.52 4.42
#